data_AF-A0A7C2WLS3-F1
#
_entry.id   AF-A0A7C2WLS3-F1
#
_cell.length_a   1.000
_cell.length_b   1.000
_cell.length_c   1.000
_cell.angle_alpha   90.00
_cell.angle_beta   90.00
_cell.angle_gamma   90.00
#
_symmetry.space_group_name_H-M   'P 1'
#
loop_
_entity.id
_entity.type
_entity.pdbx_description
1 polymer ?
#
loop_
_entity_poly.entity_id
_entity_poly.type
_entity_poly.pdbx_seq_one_letter_code
_entity_poly.pdbx_strand_id
1 'polypeptide(L)'
;KIRIESSSGLSEDEIERMVKEAEVHADEDKVKRKEIETRNNADTLLYTTEKTLREHGDKISETDKKNIEDACAELRKALEGSDIAAIEAASKRVTDASHKLAEAMYAAASQQRHEAGGAAGPEYVHPEGESTGGGKSDTVDADFTVVDDDKKNN
;
A
#
# COMPACT_ATOMS: atom_id res chain seq x y z
N LYS A 1 -42.62 -1.71 9.22
CA LYS A 1 -42.48 -0.93 7.96
C LYS A 1 -42.09 0.48 8.36
N ILE A 2 -40.81 0.85 8.25
CA ILE A 2 -40.35 2.21 8.54
C ILE A 2 -40.60 3.03 7.27
N ARG A 3 -41.43 4.07 7.37
CA ARG A 3 -41.75 5.00 6.28
C ARG A 3 -41.23 6.37 6.72
N ILE A 4 -40.27 6.91 5.99
CA ILE A 4 -39.82 8.29 6.19
C ILE A 4 -40.84 9.18 5.46
N GLU A 5 -41.66 9.89 6.23
CA GLU A 5 -42.58 10.90 5.71
C GLU A 5 -41.89 12.26 5.85
N SER A 6 -41.54 12.88 4.71
CA SER A 6 -40.88 14.19 4.65
C SER A 6 -41.87 15.32 5.00
N SER A 7 -42.16 15.53 6.28
CA SER A 7 -43.04 16.63 6.73
C SER A 7 -42.31 17.74 7.52
N SER A 8 -40.98 17.75 7.53
CA SER A 8 -40.19 18.89 8.03
C SER A 8 -38.92 19.06 7.19
N GLY A 9 -39.07 19.70 6.03
CA GLY A 9 -37.94 20.19 5.26
C GLY A 9 -37.41 21.48 5.88
N LEU A 10 -36.09 21.65 5.85
CA LEU A 10 -35.43 22.92 6.15
C LEU A 10 -36.02 24.02 5.27
N SER A 11 -36.25 25.21 5.83
CA SER A 11 -36.59 26.40 5.04
C SER A 11 -35.43 26.80 4.12
N GLU A 12 -35.69 27.54 3.04
CA GLU A 12 -34.64 28.01 2.12
C GLU A 12 -33.54 28.79 2.87
N ASP A 13 -33.92 29.61 3.86
CA ASP A 13 -32.98 30.33 4.73
C ASP A 13 -32.12 29.38 5.60
N GLU A 14 -32.69 28.28 6.10
CA GLU A 14 -31.95 27.25 6.83
C GLU A 14 -31.02 26.46 5.90
N ILE A 15 -31.44 26.19 4.66
CA ILE A 15 -30.60 25.55 3.64
C ILE A 15 -29.39 26.44 3.32
N GLU A 16 -29.60 27.71 3.02
CA GLU A 16 -28.52 28.65 2.72
C GLU A 16 -27.55 28.81 3.90
N ARG A 17 -28.08 28.87 5.13
CA ARG A 17 -27.26 28.91 6.33
C ARG A 17 -26.44 27.64 6.49
N MET A 18 -27.04 26.46 6.30
CA MET A 18 -26.33 25.17 6.40
C MET A 18 -25.28 24.99 5.31
N VAL A 19 -25.52 25.48 4.09
CA VAL A 19 -24.53 25.46 3.00
C VAL A 19 -23.33 26.33 3.37
N LYS A 20 -23.57 27.55 3.87
CA LYS A 20 -22.50 28.46 4.28
C LYS A 20 -21.72 27.94 5.48
N GLU A 21 -22.39 27.35 6.47
CA GLU A 21 -21.74 26.70 7.61
C GLU A 21 -20.92 25.47 7.15
N ALA A 22 -21.43 24.66 6.22
CA ALA A 22 -20.70 23.53 5.65
C ALA A 22 -19.46 23.96 4.85
N GLU A 23 -19.53 25.06 4.09
CA GLU A 23 -18.37 25.60 3.37
C GLU A 23 -17.28 26.08 4.32
N VAL A 24 -17.65 26.74 5.43
CA VAL A 24 -16.70 27.23 6.45
C VAL A 24 -16.00 26.07 7.17
N HIS A 25 -16.70 24.97 7.41
CA HIS A 25 -16.12 23.78 8.06
C HIS A 25 -15.51 22.76 7.09
N ALA A 26 -15.69 22.93 5.77
CA ALA A 26 -15.20 21.99 4.78
C ALA A 26 -13.68 21.77 4.87
N ASP A 27 -12.91 22.82 5.13
CA ASP A 27 -11.45 22.70 5.26
C ASP A 27 -11.03 22.07 6.59
N GLU A 28 -11.73 22.34 7.69
CA GLU A 28 -11.49 21.67 8.97
C GLU A 28 -11.80 20.16 8.88
N ASP A 29 -12.88 19.80 8.21
CA ASP A 29 -13.28 18.41 8.01
C ASP A 29 -12.33 17.67 7.06
N LYS A 30 -11.79 18.35 6.03
CA LYS A 30 -10.72 17.79 5.19
C LYS A 30 -9.47 17.48 6.01
N VAL A 31 -9.07 18.38 6.90
CA VAL A 31 -7.89 18.19 7.75
C VAL A 31 -8.11 17.03 8.71
N LYS A 32 -9.26 16.98 9.41
CA LYS A 32 -9.61 15.85 10.30
C LYS A 32 -9.68 14.53 9.55
N ARG A 33 -10.26 14.51 8.35
CA ARG A 33 -10.31 13.32 7.51
C ARG A 33 -8.91 12.84 7.14
N LYS A 34 -8.03 13.76 6.72
CA LYS A 34 -6.63 13.43 6.41
C LYS A 34 -5.90 12.89 7.63
N GLU A 35 -6.12 13.47 8.81
CA GLU A 35 -5.55 12.99 10.08
C GLU A 35 -5.92 11.52 10.35
N ILE A 36 -7.20 11.20 10.25
CA ILE A 36 -7.73 9.85 10.48
C ILE A 36 -7.19 8.88 9.42
N GLU A 37 -7.18 9.29 8.15
CA GLU A 37 -6.68 8.46 7.05
C GLU A 37 -5.20 8.14 7.22
N THR A 38 -4.37 9.14 7.56
CA THR A 38 -2.95 8.94 7.84
C THR A 38 -2.75 7.98 9.01
N ARG A 39 -3.50 8.12 10.11
CA ARG A 39 -3.42 7.18 11.24
C ARG A 39 -3.80 5.75 10.86
N ASN A 40 -4.89 5.56 10.12
CA ASN A 40 -5.34 4.24 9.71
C ASN A 40 -4.35 3.57 8.74
N ASN A 41 -3.77 4.35 7.82
CA ASN A 41 -2.74 3.86 6.92
C ASN A 41 -1.47 3.45 7.67
N ALA A 42 -1.04 4.27 8.64
CA ALA A 42 0.10 3.99 9.49
C ALA A 42 -0.10 2.73 10.37
N ASP A 43 -1.29 2.55 10.96
CA ASP A 43 -1.62 1.35 11.75
C ASP A 43 -1.63 0.09 10.88
N THR A 44 -2.23 0.18 9.68
CA THR A 44 -2.23 -0.92 8.70
C THR A 44 -0.81 -1.29 8.28
N LEU A 45 0.05 -0.29 8.05
CA LEU A 45 1.46 -0.48 7.69
C LEU A 45 2.23 -1.15 8.82
N LEU A 46 2.03 -0.69 10.07
CA LEU A 46 2.65 -1.26 11.25
C LEU A 46 2.28 -2.75 11.39
N TYR A 47 0.98 -3.06 11.36
CA TYR A 47 0.48 -4.43 11.49
C TYR A 47 1.03 -5.35 10.40
N THR A 48 0.99 -4.89 9.15
CA THR A 48 1.48 -5.68 8.01
C THR A 48 2.98 -5.94 8.14
N THR A 49 3.75 -4.92 8.50
CA THR A 49 5.21 -5.05 8.64
C THR A 49 5.60 -5.95 9.80
N GLU A 50 4.96 -5.81 10.96
CA GLU A 50 5.19 -6.69 12.11
C GLU A 50 4.85 -8.15 11.79
N LYS A 51 3.74 -8.38 11.06
CA LYS A 51 3.36 -9.71 10.61
C LYS A 51 4.40 -10.30 9.67
N THR A 52 4.81 -9.56 8.64
CA THR A 52 5.82 -10.00 7.68
C THR A 52 7.16 -10.28 8.37
N LEU A 53 7.55 -9.46 9.34
CA LEU A 53 8.77 -9.67 10.12
C LEU A 53 8.69 -10.93 10.98
N ARG A 54 7.51 -11.24 11.53
CA ARG A 54 7.31 -12.49 12.27
C ARG A 54 7.36 -13.73 11.39
N GLU A 55 6.89 -13.64 10.15
CA GLU A 55 6.84 -14.76 9.19
C GLU A 55 8.16 -14.97 8.43
N HIS A 56 8.92 -13.89 8.19
CA HIS A 56 10.08 -13.87 7.30
C HIS A 56 11.33 -13.22 7.90
N GLY A 57 11.29 -12.80 9.17
CA GLY A 57 12.42 -12.15 9.85
C GLY A 57 13.66 -13.02 9.97
N ASP A 58 13.52 -14.34 9.87
CA ASP A 58 14.66 -15.28 9.89
C ASP A 58 15.40 -15.34 8.54
N LYS A 59 14.84 -14.75 7.47
CA LYS A 59 15.43 -14.70 6.12
C LYS A 59 16.24 -13.42 5.86
N ILE A 60 16.28 -12.50 6.81
CA ILE A 60 17.02 -11.22 6.71
C ILE A 60 18.13 -11.16 7.76
N SER A 61 19.04 -10.21 7.58
CA SER A 61 20.11 -9.99 8.57
C SER A 61 19.54 -9.51 9.91
N GLU A 62 20.18 -9.87 11.03
CA GLU A 62 19.79 -9.37 12.36
C GLU A 62 19.82 -7.83 12.42
N THR A 63 20.75 -7.20 11.69
CA THR A 63 20.85 -5.75 11.58
C THR A 63 19.62 -5.15 10.91
N ASP A 64 19.17 -5.71 9.78
CA ASP A 64 17.98 -5.22 9.08
C ASP A 64 16.71 -5.53 9.87
N LYS A 65 16.63 -6.70 10.52
CA LYS A 65 15.52 -7.06 11.41
C LYS A 65 15.37 -6.03 12.53
N LYS A 66 16.46 -5.72 13.21
CA LYS A 66 16.47 -4.73 14.30
C LYS A 66 16.11 -3.33 13.80
N ASN A 67 16.62 -2.93 12.63
CA ASN A 67 16.26 -1.63 12.03
C ASN A 67 14.76 -1.52 11.75
N ILE A 68 14.12 -2.60 11.29
CA ILE A 68 12.67 -2.64 11.05
C ILE A 68 11.91 -2.62 12.39
N GLU A 69 12.33 -3.39 13.39
CA GLU A 69 11.71 -3.38 14.72
C GLU A 69 11.77 -1.99 15.38
N ASP A 70 12.93 -1.33 15.30
CA ASP A 70 13.12 0.02 15.83
C ASP A 70 12.22 1.03 15.09
N ALA A 71 12.11 0.93 13.76
CA ALA A 71 11.24 1.80 12.96
C ALA A 71 9.74 1.57 13.28
N CYS A 72 9.33 0.31 13.45
CA CYS A 72 7.96 -0.03 13.88
C CYS A 72 7.66 0.50 15.28
N ALA A 73 8.61 0.41 16.22
CA ALA A 73 8.46 0.96 17.57
C ALA A 73 8.33 2.49 17.55
N GLU A 74 9.10 3.19 16.71
CA GLU A 74 8.97 4.63 16.52
C GLU A 74 7.59 5.01 15.94
N LEU A 75 7.10 4.28 14.92
CA LEU A 75 5.77 4.50 14.36
C LEU A 75 4.66 4.28 15.38
N ARG A 76 4.77 3.21 16.17
CA ARG A 76 3.82 2.92 17.26
C ARG A 76 3.77 4.05 18.28
N LYS A 77 4.94 4.57 18.68
CA LYS A 77 5.03 5.71 19.59
C LYS A 77 4.48 7.01 18.98
N ALA A 78 4.70 7.23 17.68
CA ALA A 78 4.14 8.38 16.98
C ALA A 78 2.60 8.31 16.90
N LEU A 79 2.04 7.10 16.73
CA LEU A 79 0.60 6.85 16.71
C LEU A 79 -0.10 7.09 18.07
N GLU A 80 0.62 6.96 19.19
CA GLU A 80 0.11 7.35 20.52
C GLU A 80 -0.07 8.87 20.65
N GLY A 81 0.56 9.64 19.76
CA GLY A 81 0.49 11.09 19.71
C GLY A 81 -0.57 11.66 18.75
N SER A 82 -0.47 12.97 18.55
CA SER A 82 -1.33 13.75 17.64
C SER A 82 -0.56 14.50 16.55
N ASP A 83 0.75 14.25 16.44
CA ASP A 83 1.58 14.86 15.42
C ASP A 83 1.55 14.05 14.12
N ILE A 84 0.78 14.53 13.15
CA ILE A 84 0.65 13.88 11.84
C ILE A 84 1.94 13.92 11.04
N ALA A 85 2.74 14.97 11.16
CA ALA A 85 4.03 15.03 10.47
C ALA A 85 4.99 13.96 11.03
N ALA A 86 4.95 13.72 12.35
CA ALA A 86 5.71 12.65 12.97
C ALA A 86 5.24 11.26 12.51
N ILE A 87 3.91 11.04 12.41
CA ILE A 87 3.34 9.78 11.91
C ILE A 87 3.74 9.54 10.45
N GLU A 88 3.65 10.56 9.58
CA GLU A 88 4.07 10.46 8.18
C GLU A 88 5.57 10.15 8.05
N ALA A 89 6.42 10.84 8.82
CA ALA A 89 7.87 10.60 8.81
C ALA A 89 8.23 9.19 9.30
N ALA A 90 7.61 8.73 10.39
CA ALA A 90 7.82 7.38 10.91
C ALA A 90 7.27 6.31 9.95
N SER A 91 6.12 6.57 9.32
CA SER A 91 5.55 5.67 8.30
C SER A 91 6.49 5.51 7.12
N LYS A 92 7.07 6.61 6.63
CA LYS A 92 8.08 6.58 5.57
C LYS A 92 9.31 5.76 5.98
N ARG A 93 9.78 5.92 7.22
CA ARG A 93 10.92 5.14 7.74
C ARG A 93 10.61 3.64 7.78
N VAL A 94 9.40 3.25 8.18
CA VAL A 94 8.94 1.86 8.12
C VAL A 94 8.90 1.37 6.68
N THR A 95 8.36 2.15 5.74
CA THR A 95 8.36 1.79 4.31
C THR A 95 9.78 1.59 3.78
N ASP A 96 10.69 2.52 4.04
CA ASP A 96 12.10 2.47 3.61
C ASP A 96 12.83 1.24 4.20
N ALA A 97 12.58 0.91 5.46
CA ALA A 97 13.15 -0.28 6.09
C ALA A 97 12.54 -1.58 5.53
N SER A 98 11.23 -1.59 5.26
CA SER A 98 10.50 -2.72 4.69
C SER A 98 10.86 -3.00 3.23
N HIS A 99 11.41 -2.05 2.47
CA HIS A 99 11.91 -2.31 1.11
C HIS A 99 12.99 -3.39 1.09
N LYS A 100 13.92 -3.38 2.06
CA LYS A 100 14.95 -4.42 2.19
C LYS A 100 14.36 -5.79 2.50
N LEU A 101 13.31 -5.83 3.33
CA LEU A 101 12.57 -7.06 3.62
C LEU A 101 11.89 -7.59 2.36
N ALA A 102 11.26 -6.72 1.57
CA ALA A 102 10.62 -7.08 0.31
C ALA A 102 11.63 -7.63 -0.71
N GLU A 103 12.81 -7.02 -0.83
CA GLU A 103 13.90 -7.52 -1.68
C GLU A 103 14.37 -8.93 -1.28
N ALA A 104 14.61 -9.14 0.02
CA ALA A 104 15.01 -10.45 0.53
C ALA A 104 13.91 -11.52 0.34
N MET A 105 12.64 -11.14 0.54
CA MET A 105 11.51 -12.03 0.29
C MET A 105 11.34 -12.37 -1.19
N TYR A 106 11.53 -11.41 -2.10
CA TYR A 106 11.42 -11.65 -3.53
C TYR A 106 12.54 -12.56 -4.03
N ALA A 107 13.77 -12.37 -3.54
CA ALA A 107 14.89 -13.26 -3.80
C ALA A 107 14.61 -14.69 -3.30
N ALA A 108 14.11 -14.84 -2.07
CA ALA A 108 13.75 -16.14 -1.51
C ALA A 108 12.57 -16.81 -2.23
N ALA A 109 11.57 -16.05 -2.68
CA ALA A 109 10.44 -16.56 -3.44
C ALA A 109 10.84 -17.01 -4.85
N SER A 110 11.82 -16.34 -5.47
CA SER A 110 12.39 -16.76 -6.75
C SER A 110 13.19 -18.06 -6.62
N GLN A 111 13.92 -18.23 -5.52
CA GLN A 111 14.66 -19.46 -5.20
C GLN A 111 13.74 -20.64 -4.86
N GLN A 112 12.67 -20.41 -4.09
CA GLN A 112 11.68 -21.44 -3.78
C GLN A 112 10.93 -21.94 -5.03
N ARG A 113 10.81 -21.10 -6.06
CA ARG A 113 10.26 -21.47 -7.37
C ARG A 113 11.22 -22.32 -8.22
N HIS A 114 12.51 -22.39 -7.85
CA HIS A 114 13.51 -23.24 -8.51
C HIS A 114 13.77 -24.56 -7.77
N GLU A 115 13.50 -24.65 -6.46
CA GLU A 115 13.59 -25.91 -5.69
C GLU A 115 12.32 -26.77 -5.75
N ALA A 116 11.18 -26.20 -6.12
CA ALA A 116 10.00 -26.95 -6.57
C ALA A 116 10.10 -27.25 -8.08
N GLY A 117 11.06 -28.11 -8.45
CA GLY A 117 11.24 -28.51 -9.85
C GLY A 117 9.99 -29.20 -10.42
N GLY A 118 9.48 -28.66 -11.53
CA GLY A 118 8.71 -29.40 -12.52
C GLY A 118 7.18 -29.45 -12.33
N ALA A 119 6.48 -29.00 -13.37
CA ALA A 119 5.05 -29.20 -13.64
C ALA A 119 4.05 -28.39 -12.78
N ALA A 120 3.82 -27.13 -13.18
CA ALA A 120 2.52 -26.59 -13.57
C ALA A 120 2.67 -25.07 -13.76
N GLY A 121 2.36 -24.58 -14.96
CA GLY A 121 2.42 -23.15 -15.28
C GLY A 121 1.45 -22.31 -14.45
N PRO A 122 1.61 -20.98 -14.43
CA PRO A 122 0.70 -20.10 -13.73
C PRO A 122 -0.67 -20.13 -14.42
N GLU A 123 -1.65 -20.79 -13.80
CA GLU A 123 -3.05 -20.59 -14.10
C GLU A 123 -3.45 -19.22 -13.56
N TYR A 124 -3.40 -18.23 -14.46
CA TYR A 124 -4.06 -16.94 -14.27
C TYR A 124 -5.57 -17.19 -14.27
N VAL A 125 -6.18 -17.16 -13.08
CA VAL A 125 -7.64 -16.99 -12.95
C VAL A 125 -7.97 -15.54 -13.28
N HIS A 126 -8.25 -15.28 -14.56
CA HIS A 126 -9.06 -14.14 -14.99
C HIS A 126 -10.54 -14.58 -14.99
N PRO A 127 -11.46 -13.80 -14.40
CA PRO A 127 -12.88 -14.02 -14.60
C PRO A 127 -13.29 -13.54 -15.99
N GLU A 128 -14.05 -14.40 -16.69
CA GLU A 128 -14.95 -14.13 -17.82
C GLU A 128 -14.34 -13.69 -19.17
N GLY A 129 -14.51 -14.56 -20.18
CA GLY A 129 -14.37 -14.21 -21.60
C GLY A 129 -14.07 -15.41 -22.51
N GLU A 130 -15.08 -15.93 -23.19
CA GLU A 130 -15.00 -16.94 -24.27
C GLU A 130 -13.86 -16.70 -25.28
N SER A 131 -13.07 -17.74 -25.61
CA SER A 131 -12.90 -18.25 -26.98
C SER A 131 -11.88 -19.39 -27.07
N THR A 132 -12.10 -20.26 -28.03
CA THR A 132 -11.48 -21.54 -28.35
C THR A 132 -10.02 -21.48 -28.85
N GLY A 133 -9.20 -22.47 -28.47
CA GLY A 133 -8.26 -23.12 -29.41
C GLY A 133 -6.75 -22.94 -29.20
N GLY A 134 -6.09 -23.98 -28.66
CA GLY A 134 -4.86 -24.58 -29.21
C GLY A 134 -3.50 -23.84 -29.16
N GLY A 135 -2.60 -24.32 -28.29
CA GLY A 135 -1.22 -24.70 -28.68
C GLY A 135 -0.06 -23.69 -28.56
N LYS A 136 0.85 -23.97 -27.60
CA LYS A 136 2.33 -23.81 -27.59
C LYS A 136 3.00 -22.46 -27.93
N SER A 137 3.78 -21.96 -26.96
CA SER A 137 5.10 -21.25 -27.01
C SER A 137 5.07 -20.13 -25.96
N ASP A 138 5.73 -20.27 -24.80
CA ASP A 138 7.17 -19.98 -24.54
C ASP A 138 7.76 -18.87 -25.41
N THR A 139 7.62 -17.63 -24.96
CA THR A 139 8.62 -16.59 -25.21
C THR A 139 8.58 -15.56 -24.08
N VAL A 140 9.68 -15.50 -23.33
CA VAL A 140 9.97 -14.45 -22.35
C VAL A 140 10.50 -13.26 -23.14
N ASP A 141 9.72 -12.19 -23.26
CA ASP A 141 10.15 -10.92 -23.86
C ASP A 141 10.96 -10.14 -22.82
N ALA A 142 12.22 -10.54 -22.64
CA ALA A 142 13.19 -9.84 -21.83
C ALA A 142 13.90 -8.78 -22.69
N ASP A 143 13.19 -7.68 -23.00
CA ASP A 143 13.84 -6.50 -23.57
C ASP A 143 14.23 -5.51 -22.47
N PHE A 144 15.39 -5.78 -21.86
CA PHE A 144 16.18 -4.75 -21.21
C PHE A 144 17.60 -4.82 -21.77
N THR A 145 17.86 -4.01 -22.79
CA THR A 145 19.23 -3.62 -23.13
C THR A 145 19.33 -2.10 -23.13
N VAL A 146 19.66 -1.54 -21.96
CA VAL A 146 20.33 -0.25 -21.91
C VAL A 146 21.75 -0.47 -22.40
N VAL A 147 22.02 -0.06 -23.62
CA VAL A 147 23.38 0.20 -24.10
C VAL A 147 23.42 1.66 -24.51
N ASP A 148 23.85 2.49 -23.56
CA ASP A 148 24.51 3.77 -23.85
C ASP A 148 25.71 3.49 -24.76
N ASP A 149 25.74 4.08 -25.95
CA ASP A 149 27.00 4.44 -26.61
C ASP A 149 26.75 5.63 -27.54
N ASP A 150 27.02 6.82 -26.99
CA ASP A 150 27.87 7.86 -27.55
C ASP A 150 28.21 7.81 -29.08
N LYS A 151 28.13 9.00 -29.69
CA LYS A 151 28.89 9.52 -30.85
C LYS A 151 28.32 9.45 -32.28
N LYS A 152 28.14 10.68 -32.77
CA LYS A 152 28.72 11.30 -33.98
C LYS A 152 27.91 11.31 -35.30
N ASN A 153 27.67 12.56 -35.72
CA ASN A 153 27.74 13.13 -37.07
C ASN A 153 26.87 12.54 -38.18
N ASN A 154 25.86 13.32 -38.60
CA ASN A 154 25.95 14.09 -39.85
C ASN A 154 24.94 15.25 -39.84
#